data_AF-A0A372DN81-F1
#
_entry.id   AF-A0A372DN81-F1
#
_cell.length_a   1.000
_cell.length_b   1.000
_cell.length_c   1.000
_cell.angle_alpha   90.00
_cell.angle_beta   90.00
_cell.angle_gamma   90.00
#
_symmetry.space_group_name_H-M   'P 1'
#
loop_
_entity.id
_entity.type
_entity.pdbx_description
1 polymer ?
#
loop_
_entity_poly.entity_id
_entity_poly.type
_entity_poly.pdbx_seq_one_letter_code
_entity_poly.pdbx_strand_id
1 'polypeptide(L)'
;MADHPTVAVTGRVDQWLHDPAGRLPVSCTVLAVQDRMDGPDGIEDSWHFTSQALRYGAGVAINLSALRPAGTVSPNVTASGPTSFARIYSVLNETIRRGGRFKNGAVNLHLDSHHPDAQDFIKIPIDRLPWAKRTLIVHDDLLQLPYLNDIMEQMQSGSLWLSKARTDAAGNLLYGNVCNEIFLPSRGTCLLQHVNLGMCCIEDIPDAFEHGMKMLCAIHPLTGVGESGLYRSPEHDRQVGLGVIGLASLLAIEGITYRELVEAWELRLRPIDHARSQTKADRLVNSLIEGFDRAAAWAQKKGMERSLTIAPTASCAYRYVDRNGYTTTPEISPPIACEVDRYSGVFGIQTYDHHPRVEIASEVGYEDYFRLANCWQQSMEATGQAHSISFNIWDTQVIDQDFLEKWMRSALWTTYYRLPVRQQAALDKTIIQQKQVTCDLSADECVACAE
;
A
#
# COMPACT_ATOMS: atom_id res chain seq x y z
N MET A 1 3.20 7.32 -25.75
CA MET A 1 3.85 6.77 -24.54
C MET A 1 2.88 5.97 -23.67
N ALA A 2 1.57 6.23 -23.67
CA ALA A 2 0.60 5.57 -22.77
C ALA A 2 -0.02 4.24 -23.27
N ASP A 3 0.18 3.84 -24.53
CA ASP A 3 -0.60 2.75 -25.15
C ASP A 3 0.11 1.40 -25.25
N HIS A 4 1.09 1.11 -24.39
CA HIS A 4 1.69 -0.22 -24.39
C HIS A 4 0.73 -1.22 -23.73
N PRO A 5 0.30 -2.30 -24.41
CA PRO A 5 -0.76 -3.18 -23.92
C PRO A 5 -0.44 -3.89 -22.58
N THR A 6 0.85 -4.06 -22.28
CA THR A 6 1.33 -4.66 -21.03
C THR A 6 1.60 -3.66 -19.92
N VAL A 7 1.33 -2.36 -20.13
CA VAL A 7 1.49 -1.32 -19.11
C VAL A 7 0.12 -0.85 -18.65
N ALA A 8 -0.11 -0.96 -17.34
CA ALA A 8 -1.25 -0.39 -16.67
C ALA A 8 -0.87 0.89 -15.92
N VAL A 9 -1.13 2.02 -16.57
CA VAL A 9 -0.95 3.37 -15.99
C VAL A 9 -1.99 3.59 -14.91
N THR A 10 -1.57 4.07 -13.73
CA THR A 10 -2.50 4.39 -12.63
C THR A 10 -3.42 5.56 -12.99
N GLY A 11 -4.63 5.60 -12.44
CA GLY A 11 -5.59 6.68 -12.75
C GLY A 11 -5.06 8.07 -12.42
N ARG A 12 -4.13 8.17 -11.47
CA ARG A 12 -3.47 9.42 -11.11
C ARG A 12 -2.51 9.91 -12.18
N VAL A 13 -1.65 9.03 -12.68
CA VAL A 13 -0.70 9.32 -13.76
C VAL A 13 -1.44 9.58 -15.06
N ASP A 14 -2.45 8.76 -15.36
CA ASP A 14 -3.28 8.90 -16.55
C ASP A 14 -3.99 10.28 -16.61
N GLN A 15 -4.63 10.71 -15.52
CA GLN A 15 -5.23 12.05 -15.43
C GLN A 15 -4.21 13.16 -15.64
N TRP A 16 -3.03 13.04 -15.04
CA TRP A 16 -1.96 14.03 -15.17
C TRP A 16 -1.38 14.09 -16.60
N LEU A 17 -1.23 12.95 -17.29
CA LEU A 17 -0.75 12.93 -18.67
C LEU A 17 -1.71 13.66 -19.62
N HIS A 18 -3.02 13.63 -19.33
CA HIS A 18 -4.04 14.33 -20.10
C HIS A 18 -4.20 15.80 -19.71
N ASP A 19 -4.02 16.15 -18.44
CA ASP A 19 -4.08 17.51 -17.92
C ASP A 19 -2.95 17.79 -16.91
N PRO A 20 -1.72 18.10 -17.39
CA PRO A 20 -0.56 18.31 -16.52
C PRO A 20 -0.68 19.55 -15.63
N ALA A 21 -1.48 20.54 -16.04
CA ALA A 21 -1.77 21.74 -15.26
C ALA A 21 -2.76 21.47 -14.12
N GLY A 22 -3.43 20.32 -14.14
CA GLY A 22 -4.39 19.89 -13.13
C GLY A 22 -3.71 19.34 -11.88
N ARG A 23 -3.74 18.01 -11.71
CA ARG A 23 -3.26 17.34 -10.49
C ARG A 23 -1.92 16.69 -10.72
N LEU A 24 -1.04 16.80 -9.74
CA LEU A 24 0.23 16.07 -9.73
C LEU A 24 -0.02 14.55 -9.80
N PRO A 25 0.89 13.79 -10.43
CA PRO A 25 0.78 12.35 -10.58
C PRO A 25 1.15 11.59 -9.28
N VAL A 26 0.81 12.16 -8.12
CA VAL A 26 1.14 11.65 -6.78
C VAL A 26 -0.05 10.92 -6.19
N SER A 27 0.12 9.64 -5.90
CA SER A 27 -0.93 8.84 -5.25
C SER A 27 -0.94 9.02 -3.74
N CYS A 28 0.26 8.98 -3.13
CA CYS A 28 0.46 9.12 -1.69
C CYS A 28 1.74 9.91 -1.38
N THR A 29 1.83 10.43 -0.17
CA THR A 29 3.02 11.11 0.36
C THR A 29 3.19 10.80 1.85
N VAL A 30 4.36 11.11 2.40
CA VAL A 30 4.70 10.88 3.81
C VAL A 30 5.23 12.16 4.45
N LEU A 31 5.02 12.34 5.75
CA LEU A 31 5.66 13.38 6.55
C LEU A 31 6.03 12.83 7.92
N ALA A 32 7.28 13.05 8.33
CA ALA A 32 7.74 12.80 9.69
C ALA A 32 7.68 14.09 10.50
N VAL A 33 6.79 14.11 11.49
CA VAL A 33 6.54 15.30 12.31
C VAL A 33 7.65 15.45 13.34
N GLN A 34 8.24 16.62 13.38
CA GLN A 34 9.26 17.02 14.34
C GLN A 34 8.61 17.52 15.64
N ASP A 35 9.28 17.32 16.77
CA ASP A 35 8.78 17.69 18.11
C ASP A 35 8.84 19.20 18.40
N ARG A 36 8.08 19.96 17.61
CA ARG A 36 7.87 21.41 17.73
C ARG A 36 6.53 21.78 17.12
N MET A 37 5.93 22.86 17.62
CA MET A 37 4.65 23.34 17.08
C MET A 37 4.83 23.95 15.69
N ASP A 38 5.82 24.81 15.54
CA ASP A 38 6.03 25.67 14.37
C ASP A 38 7.22 25.23 13.50
N GLY A 39 7.35 25.89 12.34
CA GLY A 39 8.45 25.68 11.39
C GLY A 39 8.30 24.44 10.49
N PRO A 40 9.25 24.21 9.57
CA PRO A 40 9.19 23.11 8.60
C PRO A 40 9.08 21.77 9.32
N ASP A 41 8.18 20.89 8.88
CA ASP A 41 7.94 19.56 9.46
C ASP A 41 7.49 19.59 10.93
N GLY A 42 7.16 20.75 11.51
CA GLY A 42 6.53 20.86 12.82
C GLY A 42 5.07 20.40 12.81
N ILE A 43 4.42 20.40 13.98
CA ILE A 43 3.04 19.95 14.14
C ILE A 43 2.06 20.78 13.30
N GLU A 44 2.15 22.11 13.31
CA GLU A 44 1.24 22.97 12.53
C GLU A 44 1.47 22.83 11.02
N ASP A 45 2.74 22.75 10.61
CA ASP A 45 3.12 22.53 9.22
C ASP A 45 2.63 21.16 8.73
N SER A 46 2.60 20.14 9.59
CA SER A 46 2.04 18.83 9.25
C SER A 46 0.54 18.87 8.96
N TRP A 47 -0.22 19.76 9.63
CA TRP A 47 -1.64 19.97 9.33
C TRP A 47 -1.82 20.68 8.01
N HIS A 48 -1.01 21.71 7.75
CA HIS A 48 -0.97 22.39 6.46
C HIS A 48 -0.65 21.40 5.33
N PHE A 49 0.39 20.59 5.51
CA PHE A 49 0.83 19.56 4.58
C PHE A 49 -0.26 18.54 4.30
N THR A 50 -0.88 18.01 5.35
CA THR A 50 -2.00 17.06 5.23
C THR A 50 -3.15 17.68 4.45
N SER A 51 -3.52 18.92 4.77
CA SER A 51 -4.60 19.64 4.10
C SER A 51 -4.31 19.85 2.61
N GLN A 52 -3.10 20.29 2.27
CA GLN A 52 -2.67 20.47 0.89
C GLN A 52 -2.73 19.16 0.11
N ALA A 53 -2.09 18.11 0.61
CA ALA A 53 -2.03 16.82 -0.07
C ALA A 53 -3.43 16.25 -0.31
N LEU A 54 -4.34 16.32 0.67
CA LEU A 54 -5.73 15.88 0.51
C LEU A 54 -6.49 16.68 -0.55
N ARG A 55 -6.29 18.01 -0.65
CA ARG A 55 -6.93 18.85 -1.69
C ARG A 55 -6.46 18.53 -3.10
N TYR A 56 -5.18 18.20 -3.27
CA TYR A 56 -4.63 17.71 -4.53
C TYR A 56 -4.89 16.20 -4.75
N GLY A 57 -5.56 15.56 -3.79
CA GLY A 57 -6.07 14.20 -3.86
C GLY A 57 -5.04 13.12 -3.57
N ALA A 58 -3.88 13.46 -2.99
CA ALA A 58 -2.92 12.48 -2.51
C ALA A 58 -3.34 11.98 -1.10
N GLY A 59 -3.13 10.70 -0.84
CA GLY A 59 -3.18 10.16 0.53
C GLY A 59 -1.93 10.57 1.32
N VAL A 60 -2.05 10.66 2.65
CA VAL A 60 -0.97 11.14 3.52
C VAL A 60 -0.68 10.14 4.63
N ALA A 61 0.57 9.73 4.77
CA ALA A 61 1.05 9.06 5.98
C ALA A 61 1.76 10.07 6.88
N ILE A 62 1.37 10.14 8.15
CA ILE A 62 1.97 11.03 9.15
C ILE A 62 2.65 10.18 10.21
N ASN A 63 3.97 10.31 10.32
CA ASN A 63 4.74 9.68 11.38
C ASN A 63 4.85 10.62 12.58
N LEU A 64 4.37 10.16 13.73
CA LEU A 64 4.31 10.90 14.99
C LEU A 64 5.39 10.49 16.00
N SER A 65 6.33 9.63 15.60
CA SER A 65 7.25 8.94 16.52
C SER A 65 8.28 9.86 17.17
N ALA A 66 8.57 11.01 16.56
CA ALA A 66 9.51 11.97 17.15
C ALA A 66 8.86 12.86 18.22
N LEU A 67 7.52 12.92 18.28
CA LEU A 67 6.83 13.75 19.27
C LEU A 67 7.12 13.25 20.69
N ARG A 68 7.29 14.17 21.63
CA ARG A 68 7.48 13.80 23.04
C ARG A 68 6.24 13.09 23.61
N PRO A 69 6.42 12.17 24.58
CA PRO A 69 5.31 11.42 25.17
C PRO A 69 4.38 12.29 26.01
N ALA A 70 3.15 11.82 26.20
CA ALA A 70 2.18 12.45 27.08
C ALA A 70 2.74 12.58 28.51
N GLY A 71 2.41 13.68 29.17
CA GLY A 71 2.92 13.99 30.51
C GLY A 71 4.30 14.64 30.55
N THR A 72 4.99 14.81 29.40
CA THR A 72 6.26 15.54 29.36
C THR A 72 6.06 17.00 29.76
N VAL A 73 6.68 17.42 30.86
CA VAL A 73 6.55 18.79 31.39
C VAL A 73 7.56 19.71 30.71
N SER A 74 7.06 20.83 30.16
CA SER A 74 7.87 21.96 29.71
C SER A 74 7.60 23.17 30.61
N PRO A 75 8.38 24.27 30.53
CA PRO A 75 8.21 25.43 31.41
C PRO A 75 6.78 26.01 31.46
N ASN A 76 6.00 25.86 30.38
CA ASN A 76 4.69 26.51 30.23
C ASN A 76 3.53 25.53 30.02
N VAL A 77 3.78 24.30 29.58
CA VAL A 77 2.73 23.32 29.24
C VAL A 77 3.17 21.88 29.52
N THR A 78 2.20 21.01 29.81
CA THR A 78 2.39 19.54 29.82
C THR A 78 1.96 18.97 28.47
N ALA A 79 2.82 18.16 27.85
CA ALA A 79 2.53 17.57 26.56
C ALA A 79 1.38 16.55 26.63
N SER A 80 0.51 16.56 25.63
CA SER A 80 -0.60 15.60 25.48
C SER A 80 -0.23 14.36 24.67
N GLY A 81 1.02 14.28 24.17
CA GLY A 81 1.56 13.15 23.41
C GLY A 81 1.02 13.01 21.98
N PRO A 82 1.64 12.18 21.13
CA PRO A 82 1.22 11.92 19.75
C PRO A 82 -0.24 11.45 19.60
N THR A 83 -0.72 10.63 20.53
CA THR A 83 -2.09 10.08 20.53
C THR A 83 -3.15 11.17 20.52
N SER A 84 -2.91 12.30 21.19
CA SER A 84 -3.86 13.42 21.22
C SER A 84 -4.03 14.11 19.85
N PHE A 85 -2.93 14.23 19.09
CA PHE A 85 -2.95 14.86 17.77
C PHE A 85 -3.57 13.96 16.69
N ALA A 86 -3.64 12.64 16.90
CA ALA A 86 -4.23 11.68 15.96
C ALA A 86 -5.66 12.08 15.52
N ARG A 87 -6.47 12.57 16.47
CA ARG A 87 -7.84 13.02 16.20
C ARG A 87 -7.90 14.18 15.22
N ILE A 88 -6.95 15.11 15.28
CA ILE A 88 -6.90 16.27 14.38
C ILE A 88 -6.76 15.82 12.94
N TYR A 89 -5.86 14.86 12.65
CA TYR A 89 -5.70 14.37 11.28
C TYR A 89 -6.94 13.60 10.78
N SER A 90 -7.62 12.86 11.66
CA SER A 90 -8.90 12.23 11.31
C SER A 90 -9.96 13.28 10.95
N VAL A 91 -10.07 14.35 11.74
CA VAL A 91 -11.02 15.46 11.50
C VAL A 91 -10.65 16.25 10.23
N LEU A 92 -9.36 16.47 9.96
CA LEU A 92 -8.90 17.10 8.72
C LEU A 92 -9.34 16.26 7.51
N ASN A 93 -9.12 14.94 7.56
CA ASN A 93 -9.54 14.05 6.49
C ASN A 93 -11.07 14.06 6.31
N GLU A 94 -11.83 14.03 7.40
CA GLU A 94 -13.30 14.15 7.35
C GLU A 94 -13.76 15.43 6.67
N THR A 95 -13.21 16.56 7.11
CA THR A 95 -13.68 17.89 6.73
C THR A 95 -13.36 18.20 5.27
N ILE A 96 -12.13 17.89 4.84
CA ILE A 96 -11.65 18.23 3.49
C ILE A 96 -12.29 17.34 2.42
N ARG A 97 -12.62 16.08 2.75
CA ARG A 97 -13.31 15.15 1.83
C ARG A 97 -14.76 15.53 1.51
N ARG A 98 -15.37 16.48 2.23
CA ARG A 98 -16.78 16.88 2.06
C ARG A 98 -16.99 18.03 1.05
N GLY A 99 -15.93 18.61 0.48
CA GLY A 99 -15.98 19.78 -0.41
C GLY A 99 -16.48 19.57 -1.86
N GLY A 100 -17.38 18.61 -2.12
CA GLY A 100 -18.01 18.47 -3.44
C GLY A 100 -17.27 17.56 -4.44
N ARG A 101 -16.40 18.13 -5.31
CA ARG A 101 -15.82 17.45 -6.50
C ARG A 101 -14.98 16.22 -6.18
N PHE A 102 -14.45 16.11 -4.95
CA PHE A 102 -13.54 15.04 -4.54
C PHE A 102 -13.92 14.45 -3.18
N LYS A 103 -14.33 13.19 -3.18
CA LYS A 103 -14.88 12.48 -2.00
C LYS A 103 -13.87 11.51 -1.32
N ASN A 104 -12.65 11.43 -1.84
CA ASN A 104 -11.64 10.43 -1.44
C ASN A 104 -10.43 11.13 -0.82
N GLY A 105 -10.10 10.75 0.41
CA GLY A 105 -8.94 11.19 1.15
C GLY A 105 -8.57 10.10 2.15
N ALA A 106 -7.28 9.84 2.30
CA ALA A 106 -6.77 8.77 3.14
C ALA A 106 -5.64 9.32 4.00
N VAL A 107 -5.76 9.08 5.31
CA VAL A 107 -4.72 9.39 6.29
C VAL A 107 -4.33 8.09 6.98
N ASN A 108 -3.04 7.84 7.08
CA ASN A 108 -2.47 6.75 7.88
C ASN A 108 -1.51 7.36 8.91
N LEU A 109 -1.72 7.06 10.19
CA LEU A 109 -0.89 7.55 11.28
C LEU A 109 0.09 6.46 11.67
N HIS A 110 1.36 6.83 11.79
CA HIS A 110 2.45 5.91 12.13
C HIS A 110 3.04 6.30 13.48
N LEU A 111 3.33 5.29 14.31
CA LEU A 111 4.04 5.47 15.56
C LEU A 111 5.00 4.30 15.79
N ASP A 112 6.19 4.59 16.32
CA ASP A 112 7.19 3.60 16.69
C ASP A 112 6.78 2.78 17.93
N SER A 113 7.01 1.47 17.91
CA SER A 113 6.66 0.57 19.01
C SER A 113 7.46 0.82 20.30
N HIS A 114 8.63 1.46 20.21
CA HIS A 114 9.39 1.86 21.40
C HIS A 114 8.93 3.20 21.97
N HIS A 115 8.01 3.89 21.30
CA HIS A 115 7.45 5.13 21.83
C HIS A 115 6.62 4.85 23.10
N PRO A 116 6.78 5.63 24.20
CA PRO A 116 6.05 5.38 25.46
C PRO A 116 4.53 5.33 25.32
N ASP A 117 3.98 6.13 24.39
CA ASP A 117 2.53 6.18 24.11
C ASP A 117 2.05 5.14 23.08
N ALA A 118 2.90 4.17 22.67
CA ALA A 118 2.56 3.19 21.63
C ALA A 118 1.33 2.34 21.97
N GLN A 119 1.26 1.85 23.22
CA GLN A 119 0.11 1.08 23.69
C GLN A 119 -1.19 1.90 23.65
N ASP A 120 -1.14 3.16 24.08
CA ASP A 120 -2.31 4.05 24.03
C ASP A 120 -2.74 4.36 22.60
N PHE A 121 -1.78 4.57 21.70
CA PHE A 121 -2.01 4.83 20.28
C PHE A 121 -2.76 3.69 19.57
N ILE A 122 -2.34 2.43 19.81
CA ILE A 122 -3.03 1.28 19.19
C ILE A 122 -4.41 1.03 19.82
N LYS A 123 -4.60 1.42 21.09
CA LYS A 123 -5.87 1.25 21.81
C LYS A 123 -6.87 2.39 21.59
N ILE A 124 -6.54 3.41 20.79
CA ILE A 124 -7.51 4.46 20.44
C ILE A 124 -8.76 3.79 19.84
N PRO A 125 -9.97 4.05 20.36
CA PRO A 125 -11.20 3.51 19.80
C PRO A 125 -11.43 3.92 18.34
N ILE A 126 -11.94 3.01 17.51
CA ILE A 126 -12.08 3.22 16.07
C ILE A 126 -13.05 4.37 15.72
N ASP A 127 -14.04 4.61 16.57
CA ASP A 127 -15.01 5.70 16.49
C ASP A 127 -14.39 7.08 16.79
N ARG A 128 -13.23 7.11 17.46
CA ARG A 128 -12.46 8.36 17.64
C ARG A 128 -11.58 8.70 16.43
N LEU A 129 -11.25 7.71 15.60
CA LEU A 129 -10.45 7.88 14.38
C LEU A 129 -11.15 7.28 13.14
N PRO A 130 -12.41 7.64 12.85
CA PRO A 130 -13.18 7.01 11.77
C PRO A 130 -12.57 7.25 10.38
N TRP A 131 -11.74 8.29 10.25
CA TRP A 131 -11.16 8.73 8.99
C TRP A 131 -9.63 8.67 8.97
N ALA A 132 -9.00 8.04 9.96
CA ALA A 132 -7.56 7.78 9.97
C ALA A 132 -7.30 6.28 10.18
N LYS A 133 -6.29 5.76 9.50
CA LYS A 133 -5.73 4.43 9.72
C LYS A 133 -4.51 4.52 10.63
N ARG A 134 -4.08 3.38 11.16
CA ARG A 134 -2.96 3.32 12.10
C ARG A 134 -2.01 2.21 11.71
N THR A 135 -0.72 2.54 11.74
CA THR A 135 0.38 1.62 11.55
C THR A 135 1.33 1.73 12.73
N LEU A 136 1.65 0.60 13.36
CA LEU A 136 2.73 0.53 14.33
C LEU A 136 4.02 0.15 13.62
N ILE A 137 5.07 0.94 13.79
CA ILE A 137 6.41 0.60 13.31
C ILE A 137 7.04 -0.31 14.35
N VAL A 138 7.44 -1.51 13.94
CA VAL A 138 7.91 -2.58 14.82
C VAL A 138 9.35 -2.97 14.52
N HIS A 139 10.05 -3.44 15.54
CA HIS A 139 11.44 -3.88 15.48
C HIS A 139 11.55 -5.38 15.78
N ASP A 140 12.77 -5.91 15.76
CA ASP A 140 13.04 -7.34 15.98
C ASP A 140 12.56 -7.86 17.34
N ASP A 141 12.35 -6.95 18.30
CA ASP A 141 11.85 -7.25 19.64
C ASP A 141 10.32 -7.24 19.76
N LEU A 142 9.58 -7.24 18.64
CA LEU A 142 8.11 -7.22 18.60
C LEU A 142 7.48 -8.21 19.60
N LEU A 143 7.98 -9.44 19.63
CA LEU A 143 7.43 -10.52 20.47
C LEU A 143 7.72 -10.33 21.97
N GLN A 144 8.61 -9.40 22.33
CA GLN A 144 8.99 -9.08 23.70
C GLN A 144 8.30 -7.80 24.21
N LEU A 145 7.54 -7.09 23.36
CA LEU A 145 6.82 -5.89 23.78
C LEU A 145 5.81 -6.21 24.89
N PRO A 146 5.74 -5.39 25.95
CA PRO A 146 4.88 -5.66 27.11
C PRO A 146 3.38 -5.60 26.79
N TYR A 147 3.02 -5.06 25.61
CA TYR A 147 1.67 -4.91 25.11
C TYR A 147 1.41 -5.73 23.83
N LEU A 148 2.19 -6.80 23.59
CA LEU A 148 2.02 -7.71 22.44
C LEU A 148 0.58 -8.23 22.29
N ASN A 149 -0.09 -8.53 23.42
CA ASN A 149 -1.47 -8.98 23.40
C ASN A 149 -2.43 -7.92 22.83
N ASP A 150 -2.24 -6.64 23.18
CA ASP A 150 -3.02 -5.54 22.60
C ASP A 150 -2.72 -5.42 21.08
N ILE A 151 -1.47 -5.60 20.65
CA ILE A 151 -1.12 -5.61 19.20
C ILE A 151 -1.90 -6.70 18.47
N MET A 152 -1.85 -7.94 18.98
CA MET A 152 -2.57 -9.07 18.39
C MET A 152 -4.07 -8.83 18.36
N GLU A 153 -4.67 -8.25 19.41
CA GLU A 153 -6.10 -7.92 19.45
C GLU A 153 -6.48 -6.80 18.45
N GLN A 154 -5.64 -5.78 18.28
CA GLN A 154 -5.94 -4.69 17.36
C GLN A 154 -5.77 -5.13 15.90
N MET A 155 -4.73 -5.90 15.58
CA MET A 155 -4.63 -6.61 14.30
C MET A 155 -5.79 -7.61 14.12
N GLN A 156 -6.17 -8.29 15.21
CA GLN A 156 -7.42 -8.98 15.51
C GLN A 156 -8.64 -8.43 14.75
N SER A 157 -8.89 -7.17 15.07
CA SER A 157 -10.03 -6.40 14.60
C SER A 157 -9.83 -5.75 13.22
N GLY A 158 -8.60 -5.73 12.70
CA GLY A 158 -8.24 -4.98 11.48
C GLY A 158 -8.07 -3.47 11.68
N SER A 159 -8.00 -3.01 12.93
CA SER A 159 -7.86 -1.60 13.29
C SER A 159 -6.40 -1.12 13.29
N LEU A 160 -5.44 -2.05 13.22
CA LEU A 160 -4.00 -1.82 13.27
C LEU A 160 -3.26 -2.57 12.17
N TRP A 161 -2.35 -1.88 11.51
CA TRP A 161 -1.35 -2.44 10.59
C TRP A 161 0.04 -2.41 11.22
N LEU A 162 0.94 -3.24 10.73
CA LEU A 162 2.35 -3.26 11.15
C LEU A 162 3.26 -2.89 9.99
N SER A 163 4.36 -2.23 10.32
CA SER A 163 5.47 -1.98 9.42
C SER A 163 6.77 -2.30 10.13
N LYS A 164 7.61 -3.16 9.59
CA LYS A 164 8.99 -3.32 10.08
C LYS A 164 9.72 -2.00 9.89
N ALA A 165 10.53 -1.60 10.86
CA ALA A 165 11.40 -0.43 10.73
C ALA A 165 12.37 -0.62 9.56
N ARG A 166 12.52 0.42 8.72
CA ARG A 166 13.41 0.39 7.55
C ARG A 166 14.26 1.65 7.51
N THR A 167 15.46 1.50 6.99
CA THR A 167 16.39 2.60 6.72
C THR A 167 16.87 2.58 5.27
N ASP A 168 17.33 3.73 4.80
CA ASP A 168 18.10 3.80 3.55
C ASP A 168 19.55 3.29 3.75
N ALA A 169 20.32 3.27 2.66
CA ALA A 169 21.72 2.84 2.70
C ALA A 169 22.62 3.73 3.58
N ALA A 170 22.20 4.95 3.89
CA ALA A 170 22.91 5.87 4.78
C ALA A 170 22.45 5.75 6.25
N GLY A 171 21.49 4.88 6.54
CA GLY A 171 20.95 4.67 7.88
C GLY A 171 19.84 5.64 8.28
N ASN A 172 19.32 6.47 7.36
CA ASN A 172 18.19 7.34 7.66
C ASN A 172 16.88 6.54 7.65
N LEU A 173 15.97 6.87 8.56
CA LEU A 173 14.66 6.23 8.62
C LEU A 173 13.84 6.44 7.33
N LEU A 174 13.19 5.37 6.89
CA LEU A 174 12.20 5.39 5.83
C LEU A 174 10.81 5.19 6.40
N TYR A 175 9.84 5.93 5.85
CA TYR A 175 8.46 5.93 6.32
C TYR A 175 7.57 5.25 5.29
N GLY A 176 6.73 4.33 5.76
CA GLY A 176 5.70 3.71 4.95
C GLY A 176 4.65 4.75 4.52
N ASN A 177 4.21 4.68 3.28
CA ASN A 177 3.12 5.50 2.77
C ASN A 177 1.75 5.00 3.28
N VAL A 178 0.66 5.52 2.70
CA VAL A 178 -0.69 5.21 3.18
C VAL A 178 -1.02 3.73 3.15
N CYS A 179 -0.65 2.99 2.10
CA CYS A 179 -0.95 1.56 2.00
C CYS A 179 0.24 0.67 2.38
N ASN A 180 1.31 1.26 2.92
CA ASN A 180 2.52 0.58 3.38
C ASN A 180 3.30 -0.18 2.28
N GLU A 181 3.06 0.08 1.01
CA GLU A 181 3.80 -0.52 -0.11
C GLU A 181 5.05 0.27 -0.52
N ILE A 182 5.10 1.58 -0.24
CA ILE A 182 6.23 2.46 -0.57
C ILE A 182 6.88 3.00 0.70
N PHE A 183 8.21 2.96 0.71
CA PHE A 183 9.06 3.49 1.78
C PHE A 183 9.86 4.70 1.28
N LEU A 184 9.59 5.85 1.89
CA LEU A 184 10.02 7.16 1.42
C LEU A 184 10.70 7.94 2.56
N PRO A 185 11.64 8.84 2.25
CA PRO A 185 12.05 9.87 3.21
C PRO A 185 10.89 10.84 3.45
N SER A 186 10.93 11.61 4.54
CA SER A 186 9.91 12.64 4.86
C SER A 186 9.70 13.58 3.66
N ARG A 187 8.44 13.88 3.30
CA ARG A 187 7.99 14.62 2.11
C ARG A 187 8.22 13.95 0.75
N GLY A 188 8.64 12.68 0.73
CA GLY A 188 8.69 11.89 -0.50
C GLY A 188 7.30 11.61 -1.06
N THR A 189 7.25 11.27 -2.35
CA THR A 189 6.02 11.04 -3.09
C THR A 189 6.01 9.70 -3.81
N CYS A 190 4.82 9.13 -3.90
CA CYS A 190 4.59 7.83 -4.51
C CYS A 190 4.09 8.02 -5.95
N LEU A 191 4.95 7.69 -6.92
CA LEU A 191 4.68 7.66 -8.35
C LEU A 191 4.61 6.19 -8.82
N LEU A 192 3.40 5.73 -9.16
CA LEU A 192 3.12 4.32 -9.40
C LEU A 192 2.70 4.02 -10.84
N GLN A 193 3.12 2.85 -11.29
CA GLN A 193 2.63 2.20 -12.50
C GLN A 193 2.68 0.68 -12.33
N HIS A 194 1.94 -0.05 -13.15
CA HIS A 194 1.91 -1.51 -13.08
C HIS A 194 2.19 -2.13 -14.45
N VAL A 195 2.77 -3.33 -14.43
CA VAL A 195 2.75 -4.25 -15.56
C VAL A 195 1.43 -5.03 -15.52
N ASN A 196 0.72 -5.09 -16.64
CA ASN A 196 -0.44 -5.97 -16.80
C ASN A 196 0.04 -7.36 -17.21
N LEU A 197 0.22 -8.24 -16.22
CA LEU A 197 0.62 -9.63 -16.45
C LEU A 197 -0.43 -10.41 -17.24
N GLY A 198 -1.71 -10.07 -17.09
CA GLY A 198 -2.80 -10.69 -17.86
C GLY A 198 -2.70 -10.45 -19.37
N MET A 199 -1.94 -9.45 -19.81
CA MET A 199 -1.67 -9.17 -21.23
C MET A 199 -0.34 -9.76 -21.73
N CYS A 200 0.46 -10.37 -20.87
CA CYS A 200 1.76 -10.92 -21.23
C CYS A 200 1.67 -12.41 -21.62
N CYS A 201 2.53 -12.86 -22.53
CA CYS A 201 3.00 -14.25 -22.50
C CYS A 201 4.19 -14.34 -21.52
N ILE A 202 4.52 -15.55 -21.05
CA ILE A 202 5.64 -15.76 -20.10
C ILE A 202 6.93 -15.12 -20.62
N GLU A 203 7.23 -15.32 -21.91
CA GLU A 203 8.45 -14.86 -22.56
C GLU A 203 8.54 -13.33 -22.70
N ASP A 204 7.40 -12.63 -22.68
CA ASP A 204 7.33 -11.16 -22.84
C ASP A 204 7.45 -10.40 -21.52
N ILE A 205 7.32 -11.09 -20.38
CA ILE A 205 7.34 -10.49 -19.03
C ILE A 205 8.59 -9.63 -18.81
N PRO A 206 9.83 -10.09 -19.12
CA PRO A 206 11.02 -9.28 -18.88
C PRO A 206 11.00 -7.94 -19.62
N ASP A 207 10.54 -7.93 -20.87
CA ASP A 207 10.44 -6.73 -21.71
C ASP A 207 9.34 -5.79 -21.19
N ALA A 208 8.21 -6.34 -20.71
CA ALA A 208 7.13 -5.57 -20.13
C ALA A 208 7.56 -4.81 -18.86
N PHE A 209 8.32 -5.46 -17.97
CA PHE A 209 8.89 -4.83 -16.79
C PHE A 209 9.90 -3.72 -17.15
N GLU A 210 10.82 -4.01 -18.09
CA GLU A 210 11.80 -3.02 -18.53
C GLU A 210 11.11 -1.79 -19.16
N HIS A 211 10.11 -2.01 -20.01
CA HIS A 211 9.34 -0.95 -20.64
C HIS A 211 8.56 -0.11 -19.61
N GLY A 212 7.86 -0.78 -18.69
CA GLY A 212 7.13 -0.12 -17.60
C GLY A 212 8.03 0.77 -16.76
N MET A 213 9.23 0.28 -16.41
CA MET A 213 10.20 1.05 -15.64
C MET A 213 10.77 2.24 -16.44
N LYS A 214 11.06 2.03 -17.74
CA LYS A 214 11.53 3.09 -18.63
C LYS A 214 10.54 4.26 -18.69
N MET A 215 9.26 3.95 -18.84
CA MET A 215 8.21 4.97 -18.83
C MET A 215 8.16 5.71 -17.49
N LEU A 216 8.14 4.98 -16.38
CA LEU A 216 8.01 5.56 -15.04
C LEU A 216 9.19 6.49 -14.71
N CYS A 217 10.41 6.05 -15.01
CA CYS A 217 11.62 6.87 -14.86
C CYS A 217 11.65 8.08 -15.79
N ALA A 218 11.05 7.99 -16.98
CA ALA A 218 11.00 9.09 -17.93
C ALA A 218 10.06 10.21 -17.49
N ILE A 219 8.92 9.87 -16.89
CA ILE A 219 7.95 10.87 -16.40
C ILE A 219 8.32 11.46 -15.04
N HIS A 220 9.06 10.72 -14.20
CA HIS A 220 9.46 11.15 -12.85
C HIS A 220 10.01 12.60 -12.75
N PRO A 221 11.00 13.02 -13.56
CA PRO A 221 11.51 14.40 -13.49
C PRO A 221 10.56 15.46 -14.06
N LEU A 222 9.50 15.06 -14.77
CA LEU A 222 8.58 15.96 -15.47
C LEU A 222 7.33 16.31 -14.66
N THR A 223 7.18 15.73 -13.47
CA THR A 223 5.94 15.77 -12.69
C THR A 223 5.60 17.13 -12.08
N GLY A 224 6.57 18.04 -11.94
CA GLY A 224 6.41 19.33 -11.27
C GLY A 224 6.23 19.23 -9.73
N VAL A 225 6.38 18.04 -9.14
CA VAL A 225 6.10 17.79 -7.72
C VAL A 225 6.87 18.71 -6.75
N GLY A 226 8.10 19.08 -7.09
CA GLY A 226 8.94 19.96 -6.26
C GLY A 226 8.60 21.46 -6.34
N GLU A 227 7.80 21.90 -7.31
CA GLU A 227 7.61 23.34 -7.60
C GLU A 227 6.89 24.09 -6.48
N SER A 228 6.00 23.40 -5.76
CA SER A 228 5.26 23.99 -4.63
C SER A 228 6.10 24.16 -3.37
N GLY A 229 7.28 23.54 -3.28
CA GLY A 229 8.05 23.41 -2.04
C GLY A 229 7.41 22.50 -0.98
N LEU A 230 6.22 21.95 -1.26
CA LEU A 230 5.52 21.04 -0.34
C LEU A 230 6.19 19.67 -0.29
N TYR A 231 6.55 19.15 -1.45
CA TYR A 231 7.16 17.84 -1.63
C TYR A 231 8.65 17.94 -1.93
N ARG A 232 9.36 16.83 -1.74
CA ARG A 232 10.73 16.73 -2.25
C ARG A 232 10.74 16.82 -3.76
N SER A 233 11.71 17.55 -4.31
CA SER A 233 11.92 17.61 -5.75
C SER A 233 12.38 16.25 -6.30
N PRO A 234 12.09 15.92 -7.57
CA PRO A 234 12.61 14.72 -8.24
C PRO A 234 14.14 14.57 -8.25
N GLU A 235 14.89 15.64 -7.98
CA GLU A 235 16.34 15.58 -7.82
C GLU A 235 16.77 14.86 -6.53
N HIS A 236 15.98 15.00 -5.47
CA HIS A 236 16.23 14.51 -4.11
C HIS A 236 15.34 13.33 -3.73
N ASP A 237 14.14 13.22 -4.31
CA ASP A 237 13.26 12.06 -4.19
C ASP A 237 13.51 11.15 -5.38
N ARG A 238 14.42 10.19 -5.24
CA ARG A 238 14.84 9.28 -6.31
C ARG A 238 14.12 7.93 -6.19
N GLN A 239 12.80 7.97 -6.20
CA GLN A 239 11.96 6.79 -5.93
C GLN A 239 10.84 6.69 -6.95
N VAL A 240 10.53 5.48 -7.38
CA VAL A 240 9.34 5.17 -8.17
C VAL A 240 8.75 3.84 -7.70
N GLY A 241 7.54 3.48 -8.12
CA GLY A 241 6.97 2.16 -7.79
C GLY A 241 6.35 1.48 -8.99
N LEU A 242 7.09 0.56 -9.60
CA LEU A 242 6.58 -0.38 -10.58
C LEU A 242 6.08 -1.64 -9.86
N GLY A 243 4.80 -1.93 -10.00
CA GLY A 243 4.21 -3.19 -9.54
C GLY A 243 3.56 -3.97 -10.67
N VAL A 244 2.59 -4.82 -10.32
CA VAL A 244 1.84 -5.61 -11.30
C VAL A 244 0.34 -5.56 -11.05
N ILE A 245 -0.43 -5.93 -12.06
CA ILE A 245 -1.81 -6.41 -11.99
C ILE A 245 -1.89 -7.72 -12.77
N GLY A 246 -2.90 -8.54 -12.49
CA GLY A 246 -3.25 -9.65 -13.37
C GLY A 246 -2.45 -10.92 -13.17
N LEU A 247 -1.83 -11.16 -12.00
CA LEU A 247 -1.12 -12.43 -11.78
C LEU A 247 -2.08 -13.62 -11.91
N ALA A 248 -3.23 -13.56 -11.23
CA ALA A 248 -4.27 -14.58 -11.33
C ALA A 248 -4.78 -14.75 -12.78
N SER A 249 -4.99 -13.65 -13.52
CA SER A 249 -5.32 -13.71 -14.95
C SER A 249 -4.27 -14.47 -15.76
N LEU A 250 -2.98 -14.13 -15.60
CA LEU A 250 -1.88 -14.81 -16.28
C LEU A 250 -1.84 -16.31 -15.95
N LEU A 251 -1.92 -16.65 -14.66
CA LEU A 251 -1.95 -18.03 -14.17
C LEU A 251 -3.09 -18.83 -14.79
N ALA A 252 -4.29 -18.26 -14.82
CA ALA A 252 -5.47 -18.88 -15.42
C ALA A 252 -5.32 -19.11 -16.93
N ILE A 253 -4.69 -18.18 -17.65
CA ILE A 253 -4.45 -18.28 -19.10
C ILE A 253 -3.38 -19.33 -19.39
N GLU A 254 -2.29 -19.29 -18.63
CA GLU A 254 -1.16 -20.19 -18.79
C GLU A 254 -1.43 -21.59 -18.23
N GLY A 255 -2.49 -21.79 -17.45
CA GLY A 255 -2.83 -23.07 -16.85
C GLY A 255 -1.83 -23.49 -15.77
N ILE A 256 -1.43 -22.53 -14.94
CA ILE A 256 -0.53 -22.71 -13.79
C ILE A 256 -1.32 -22.35 -12.54
N THR A 257 -1.30 -23.20 -11.53
CA THR A 257 -1.91 -22.89 -10.22
C THR A 257 -0.99 -22.01 -9.37
N TYR A 258 -1.56 -21.27 -8.42
CA TYR A 258 -0.80 -20.55 -7.40
C TYR A 258 0.18 -21.46 -6.64
N ARG A 259 -0.25 -22.70 -6.34
CA ARG A 259 0.59 -23.70 -5.67
C ARG A 259 1.80 -24.09 -6.52
N GLU A 260 1.59 -24.42 -7.79
CA GLU A 260 2.70 -24.75 -8.71
C GLU A 260 3.67 -23.57 -8.86
N LEU A 261 3.16 -22.35 -8.97
CA LEU A 261 3.98 -21.15 -9.03
C LEU A 261 4.88 -21.02 -7.79
N VAL A 262 4.29 -21.08 -6.59
CA VAL A 262 5.04 -20.85 -5.35
C VAL A 262 6.03 -21.97 -5.04
N GLU A 263 5.68 -23.22 -5.33
CA GLU A 263 6.60 -24.36 -5.17
C GLU A 263 7.80 -24.24 -6.12
N ALA A 264 7.58 -23.87 -7.39
CA ALA A 264 8.65 -23.58 -8.33
C ALA A 264 9.52 -22.41 -7.87
N TRP A 265 8.90 -21.35 -7.30
CA TRP A 265 9.62 -20.17 -6.85
C TRP A 265 10.50 -20.46 -5.62
N GLU A 266 9.98 -21.16 -4.62
CA GLU A 266 10.76 -21.56 -3.46
C GLU A 266 11.94 -22.46 -3.85
N LEU A 267 11.73 -23.40 -4.78
CA LEU A 267 12.82 -24.22 -5.31
C LEU A 267 13.90 -23.37 -5.99
N ARG A 268 13.50 -22.36 -6.76
CA ARG A 268 14.41 -21.40 -7.43
C ARG A 268 15.20 -20.54 -6.46
N LEU A 269 14.68 -20.26 -5.27
CA LEU A 269 15.34 -19.46 -4.23
C LEU A 269 16.23 -20.29 -3.30
N ARG A 270 16.21 -21.64 -3.40
CA ARG A 270 17.09 -22.49 -2.59
C ARG A 270 18.56 -22.34 -3.02
N PRO A 271 19.52 -22.44 -2.08
CA PRO A 271 20.96 -22.31 -2.38
C PRO A 271 21.57 -23.49 -3.17
N ILE A 272 20.84 -24.60 -3.31
CA ILE A 272 21.37 -25.85 -3.86
C ILE A 272 20.97 -26.00 -5.32
N ASP A 273 21.93 -26.45 -6.13
CA ASP A 273 21.75 -26.76 -7.55
C ASP A 273 20.85 -27.99 -7.74
N HIS A 274 19.54 -27.80 -7.60
CA HIS A 274 18.57 -28.79 -8.00
C HIS A 274 18.54 -28.88 -9.53
N ALA A 275 18.43 -30.09 -10.09
CA ALA A 275 18.16 -30.27 -11.51
C ALA A 275 16.89 -29.47 -11.85
N ARG A 276 17.08 -28.34 -12.56
CA ARG A 276 15.99 -27.40 -12.80
C ARG A 276 14.98 -28.07 -13.71
N SER A 277 13.82 -28.39 -13.15
CA SER A 277 12.66 -28.72 -13.97
C SER A 277 12.39 -27.53 -14.90
N GLN A 278 11.93 -27.81 -16.11
CA GLN A 278 11.55 -26.79 -17.10
C GLN A 278 10.03 -26.75 -17.21
N THR A 279 9.34 -26.87 -16.07
CA THR A 279 7.89 -26.73 -16.08
C THR A 279 7.51 -25.33 -16.53
N LYS A 280 6.22 -25.15 -16.84
CA LYS A 280 5.69 -23.84 -17.18
C LYS A 280 5.81 -22.85 -16.00
N ALA A 281 5.64 -23.33 -14.78
CA ALA A 281 5.85 -22.56 -13.56
C ALA A 281 7.31 -22.12 -13.40
N ASP A 282 8.28 -23.00 -13.64
CA ASP A 282 9.71 -22.66 -13.60
C ASP A 282 10.07 -21.54 -14.60
N ARG A 283 9.54 -21.63 -15.82
CA ARG A 283 9.73 -20.60 -16.85
C ARG A 283 9.09 -19.27 -16.45
N LEU A 284 7.89 -19.30 -15.87
CA LEU A 284 7.23 -18.10 -15.35
C LEU A 284 8.03 -17.44 -14.22
N VAL A 285 8.48 -18.21 -13.24
CA VAL A 285 9.33 -17.70 -12.15
C VAL A 285 10.60 -17.05 -12.69
N ASN A 286 11.31 -17.71 -13.61
CA ASN A 286 12.53 -17.16 -14.19
C ASN A 286 12.25 -15.85 -14.96
N SER A 287 11.14 -15.78 -15.68
CA SER A 287 10.76 -14.57 -16.44
C SER A 287 10.34 -13.41 -15.53
N LEU A 288 9.68 -13.69 -14.40
CA LEU A 288 9.36 -12.69 -13.38
C LEU A 288 10.62 -12.15 -12.71
N ILE A 289 11.54 -13.02 -12.28
CA ILE A 289 12.82 -12.62 -11.67
C ILE A 289 13.65 -11.80 -12.66
N GLU A 290 13.76 -12.25 -13.91
CA GLU A 290 14.47 -11.50 -14.95
C GLU A 290 13.81 -10.14 -15.22
N GLY A 291 12.48 -10.06 -15.18
CA GLY A 291 11.75 -8.79 -15.26
C GLY A 291 12.11 -7.84 -14.11
N PHE A 292 12.18 -8.33 -12.88
CA PHE A 292 12.63 -7.53 -11.74
C PHE A 292 14.06 -7.03 -11.95
N ASP A 293 14.98 -7.91 -12.38
CA ASP A 293 16.39 -7.56 -12.62
C ASP A 293 16.52 -6.48 -13.71
N ARG A 294 15.82 -6.63 -14.83
CA ARG A 294 15.85 -5.65 -15.94
C ARG A 294 15.25 -4.31 -15.55
N ALA A 295 14.12 -4.31 -14.85
CA ALA A 295 13.52 -3.08 -14.32
C ALA A 295 14.46 -2.39 -13.32
N ALA A 296 14.98 -3.13 -12.33
CA ALA A 296 15.89 -2.60 -11.32
C ALA A 296 17.18 -2.05 -11.95
N ALA A 297 17.77 -2.74 -12.93
CA ALA A 297 18.95 -2.27 -13.64
C ALA A 297 18.70 -0.94 -14.35
N TRP A 298 17.52 -0.76 -14.97
CA TRP A 298 17.17 0.51 -15.58
C TRP A 298 16.94 1.62 -14.54
N ALA A 299 16.24 1.32 -13.45
CA ALA A 299 16.00 2.26 -12.36
C ALA A 299 17.32 2.77 -11.75
N GLN A 300 18.25 1.85 -11.45
CA GLN A 300 19.60 2.16 -10.98
C GLN A 300 20.37 3.04 -11.97
N LYS A 301 20.29 2.74 -13.28
CA LYS A 301 20.90 3.58 -14.33
C LYS A 301 20.34 5.01 -14.34
N LYS A 302 19.12 5.21 -13.86
CA LYS A 302 18.48 6.52 -13.70
C LYS A 302 18.68 7.14 -12.31
N GLY A 303 19.47 6.49 -11.46
CA GLY A 303 19.78 6.95 -10.11
C GLY A 303 18.62 6.79 -9.13
N MET A 304 17.64 5.93 -9.43
CA MET A 304 16.60 5.58 -8.47
C MET A 304 17.19 4.72 -7.35
N GLU A 305 16.76 4.95 -6.12
CA GLU A 305 17.17 4.18 -4.95
C GLU A 305 16.26 2.98 -4.71
N ARG A 306 14.96 3.11 -4.95
CA ARG A 306 13.97 2.03 -4.94
C ARG A 306 12.95 2.24 -6.05
N SER A 307 12.44 1.13 -6.58
CA SER A 307 11.65 1.13 -7.80
C SER A 307 10.60 0.01 -7.93
N LEU A 308 10.68 -1.06 -7.13
CA LEU A 308 9.76 -2.21 -7.24
C LEU A 308 8.83 -2.31 -6.02
N THR A 309 7.55 -2.59 -6.23
CA THR A 309 6.53 -2.60 -5.17
C THR A 309 5.31 -3.42 -5.57
N ILE A 310 4.46 -3.81 -4.61
CA ILE A 310 3.10 -4.28 -4.88
C ILE A 310 2.09 -3.42 -4.12
N ALA A 311 1.44 -2.51 -4.85
CA ALA A 311 0.36 -1.67 -4.34
C ALA A 311 -1.00 -2.38 -4.44
N PRO A 312 -2.02 -1.93 -3.69
CA PRO A 312 -3.40 -2.37 -3.91
C PRO A 312 -3.92 -1.77 -5.23
N THR A 313 -4.35 -2.60 -6.17
CA THR A 313 -4.64 -2.13 -7.55
C THR A 313 -6.08 -2.29 -8.02
N ALA A 314 -7.05 -2.67 -7.17
CA ALA A 314 -8.42 -2.99 -7.59
C ALA A 314 -9.02 -1.98 -8.61
N SER A 315 -9.04 -0.69 -8.29
CA SER A 315 -9.57 0.35 -9.20
C SER A 315 -8.73 0.59 -10.46
N CYS A 316 -7.43 0.26 -10.42
CA CYS A 316 -6.58 0.30 -11.60
C CYS A 316 -6.85 -0.92 -12.49
N ALA A 317 -6.83 -2.13 -11.92
CA ALA A 317 -6.97 -3.40 -12.63
C ALA A 317 -8.29 -3.49 -13.41
N TYR A 318 -9.38 -3.00 -12.82
CA TYR A 318 -10.72 -2.98 -13.44
C TYR A 318 -10.86 -2.12 -14.70
N ARG A 319 -9.85 -1.31 -15.06
CA ARG A 319 -9.82 -0.55 -16.32
C ARG A 319 -9.12 -1.31 -17.45
N TYR A 320 -8.52 -2.45 -17.15
CA TYR A 320 -7.74 -3.25 -18.08
C TYR A 320 -8.36 -4.62 -18.26
N VAL A 321 -8.07 -5.20 -19.42
CA VAL A 321 -8.44 -6.58 -19.76
C VAL A 321 -7.20 -7.45 -19.86
N ASP A 322 -7.39 -8.76 -19.67
CA ASP A 322 -6.40 -9.76 -20.03
C ASP A 322 -6.47 -10.11 -21.52
N ARG A 323 -5.52 -10.93 -21.98
CA ARG A 323 -5.40 -11.35 -23.38
C ARG A 323 -6.55 -12.21 -23.91
N ASN A 324 -7.44 -12.70 -23.04
CA ASN A 324 -8.67 -13.39 -23.41
C ASN A 324 -9.90 -12.44 -23.38
N GLY A 325 -9.70 -11.17 -23.04
CA GLY A 325 -10.75 -10.14 -23.04
C GLY A 325 -11.53 -10.02 -21.72
N TYR A 326 -11.12 -10.72 -20.66
CA TYR A 326 -11.75 -10.60 -19.34
C TYR A 326 -11.13 -9.46 -18.55
N THR A 327 -11.84 -8.92 -17.55
CA THR A 327 -11.29 -7.91 -16.65
C THR A 327 -10.06 -8.46 -15.94
N THR A 328 -8.94 -7.73 -15.98
CA THR A 328 -7.71 -8.14 -15.31
C THR A 328 -7.89 -8.21 -13.79
N THR A 329 -7.36 -9.26 -13.16
CA THR A 329 -7.39 -9.38 -11.69
C THR A 329 -6.51 -8.30 -11.02
N PRO A 330 -6.80 -7.93 -9.78
CA PRO A 330 -5.87 -7.15 -8.97
C PRO A 330 -4.48 -7.82 -8.88
N GLU A 331 -3.50 -6.97 -8.56
CA GLU A 331 -2.10 -7.26 -8.22
C GLU A 331 -1.58 -8.72 -8.32
N ILE A 332 -1.15 -9.30 -7.21
CA ILE A 332 -0.65 -10.68 -7.09
C ILE A 332 -1.62 -11.59 -6.33
N SER A 333 -2.58 -11.01 -5.61
CA SER A 333 -3.52 -11.74 -4.78
C SER A 333 -4.56 -12.46 -5.65
N PRO A 334 -4.97 -13.67 -5.26
CA PRO A 334 -6.13 -14.29 -5.89
C PRO A 334 -7.37 -13.41 -5.60
N PRO A 335 -8.26 -13.19 -6.58
CA PRO A 335 -9.47 -12.41 -6.35
C PRO A 335 -10.41 -13.14 -5.40
N ILE A 336 -11.32 -12.40 -4.76
CA ILE A 336 -12.29 -12.98 -3.81
C ILE A 336 -13.34 -13.83 -4.54
N ALA A 337 -13.66 -13.45 -5.77
CA ALA A 337 -14.61 -14.12 -6.64
C ALA A 337 -14.21 -13.90 -8.11
N CYS A 338 -14.66 -14.77 -9.02
CA CYS A 338 -14.47 -14.58 -10.45
C CYS A 338 -15.32 -13.44 -11.02
N GLU A 339 -16.49 -13.20 -10.42
CA GLU A 339 -17.37 -12.08 -10.75
C GLU A 339 -17.43 -11.16 -9.52
N VAL A 340 -17.11 -9.88 -9.72
CA VAL A 340 -17.06 -8.90 -8.63
C VAL A 340 -17.97 -7.72 -8.93
N ASP A 341 -19.00 -7.57 -8.12
CA ASP A 341 -19.85 -6.39 -8.12
C ASP A 341 -19.26 -5.25 -7.29
N ARG A 342 -19.20 -4.06 -7.90
CA ARG A 342 -18.77 -2.81 -7.28
C ARG A 342 -19.93 -1.83 -7.25
N TYR A 343 -20.31 -1.46 -6.04
CA TYR A 343 -21.24 -0.38 -5.79
C TYR A 343 -20.51 0.97 -5.84
N SER A 344 -20.90 1.81 -6.79
CA SER A 344 -20.49 3.22 -6.82
C SER A 344 -21.73 4.10 -6.70
N GLY A 345 -21.72 5.03 -5.73
CA GLY A 345 -22.79 6.01 -5.59
C GLY A 345 -22.94 6.98 -6.79
N VAL A 346 -22.02 6.94 -7.76
CA VAL A 346 -22.05 7.77 -8.98
C VAL A 346 -22.35 6.94 -10.23
N PHE A 347 -21.89 5.67 -10.28
CA PHE A 347 -21.92 4.85 -11.49
C PHE A 347 -22.84 3.63 -11.41
N GLY A 348 -23.56 3.46 -10.29
CA GLY A 348 -24.39 2.26 -10.07
C GLY A 348 -23.56 1.03 -9.74
N ILE A 349 -24.15 -0.16 -9.97
CA ILE A 349 -23.46 -1.45 -9.86
C ILE A 349 -22.65 -1.65 -11.13
N GLN A 350 -21.35 -1.87 -11.01
CA GLN A 350 -20.49 -2.34 -12.09
C GLN A 350 -20.02 -3.74 -11.76
N THR A 351 -20.29 -4.66 -12.67
CA THR A 351 -19.86 -6.05 -12.59
C THR A 351 -18.55 -6.21 -13.36
N TYR A 352 -17.58 -6.87 -12.75
CA TYR A 352 -16.28 -7.14 -13.33
C TYR A 352 -16.06 -8.64 -13.41
N ASP A 353 -15.96 -9.14 -14.64
CA ASP A 353 -15.77 -10.56 -14.92
C ASP A 353 -14.30 -10.87 -15.13
N HIS A 354 -13.71 -11.62 -14.20
CA HIS A 354 -12.39 -12.20 -14.35
C HIS A 354 -12.45 -13.51 -15.15
N HIS A 355 -11.31 -13.95 -15.68
CA HIS A 355 -11.23 -15.18 -16.44
C HIS A 355 -11.77 -16.39 -15.65
N PRO A 356 -12.63 -17.26 -16.22
CA PRO A 356 -13.38 -18.29 -15.48
C PRO A 356 -12.52 -19.39 -14.84
N ARG A 357 -11.24 -19.48 -15.22
CA ARG A 357 -10.25 -20.42 -14.66
C ARG A 357 -9.37 -19.80 -13.56
N VAL A 358 -9.63 -18.56 -13.16
CA VAL A 358 -8.87 -17.93 -12.07
C VAL A 358 -9.17 -18.66 -10.76
N GLU A 359 -8.12 -19.05 -10.05
CA GLU A 359 -8.27 -19.52 -8.67
C GLU A 359 -8.61 -18.35 -7.74
N ILE A 360 -9.69 -18.48 -6.98
CA ILE A 360 -10.12 -17.46 -6.01
C ILE A 360 -9.44 -17.68 -4.65
N ALA A 361 -9.48 -16.68 -3.78
CA ALA A 361 -8.81 -16.70 -2.49
C ALA A 361 -9.15 -17.94 -1.64
N SER A 362 -10.41 -18.40 -1.66
CA SER A 362 -10.83 -19.60 -0.91
C SER A 362 -10.26 -20.91 -1.47
N GLU A 363 -9.87 -20.95 -2.75
CA GLU A 363 -9.30 -22.14 -3.40
C GLU A 363 -7.78 -22.18 -3.18
N VAL A 364 -7.10 -21.04 -3.33
CA VAL A 364 -5.64 -20.92 -3.14
C VAL A 364 -5.25 -21.16 -1.67
N GLY A 365 -6.01 -20.61 -0.73
CA GLY A 365 -5.69 -20.67 0.69
C GLY A 365 -4.60 -19.69 1.12
N TYR A 366 -4.65 -19.28 2.39
CA TYR A 366 -3.81 -18.19 2.91
C TYR A 366 -2.32 -18.56 2.92
N GLU A 367 -1.99 -19.83 3.14
CA GLU A 367 -0.61 -20.29 3.22
C GLU A 367 0.13 -20.14 1.89
N ASP A 368 -0.46 -20.58 0.78
CA ASP A 368 0.15 -20.47 -0.54
C ASP A 368 0.27 -18.99 -0.96
N TYR A 369 -0.70 -18.15 -0.61
CA TYR A 369 -0.61 -16.69 -0.80
C TYR A 369 0.50 -16.04 0.05
N PHE A 370 0.65 -16.41 1.33
CA PHE A 370 1.73 -15.93 2.20
C PHE A 370 3.10 -16.32 1.64
N ARG A 371 3.27 -17.58 1.23
CA ARG A 371 4.49 -18.10 0.62
C ARG A 371 4.82 -17.37 -0.68
N LEU A 372 3.82 -17.11 -1.53
CA LEU A 372 3.99 -16.34 -2.77
C LEU A 372 4.48 -14.93 -2.46
N ALA A 373 3.80 -14.20 -1.56
CA ALA A 373 4.17 -12.84 -1.22
C ALA A 373 5.59 -12.77 -0.63
N ASN A 374 5.98 -13.78 0.16
CA ASN A 374 7.33 -13.90 0.68
C ASN A 374 8.38 -14.10 -0.43
N CYS A 375 8.15 -15.02 -1.37
CA CYS A 375 9.04 -15.24 -2.52
C CYS A 375 9.16 -14.00 -3.40
N TRP A 376 8.04 -13.30 -3.60
CA TRP A 376 7.97 -12.08 -4.39
C TRP A 376 8.79 -10.97 -3.75
N GLN A 377 8.58 -10.68 -2.46
CA GLN A 377 9.31 -9.67 -1.71
C GLN A 377 10.81 -10.00 -1.66
N GLN A 378 11.18 -11.25 -1.37
CA GLN A 378 12.58 -11.70 -1.38
C GLN A 378 13.25 -11.49 -2.74
N SER A 379 12.53 -11.76 -3.84
CA SER A 379 13.06 -11.56 -5.19
C SER A 379 13.21 -10.08 -5.55
N MET A 380 12.26 -9.23 -5.15
CA MET A 380 12.42 -7.77 -5.28
C MET A 380 13.62 -7.28 -4.47
N GLU A 381 13.80 -7.75 -3.24
CA GLU A 381 14.91 -7.35 -2.37
C GLU A 381 16.28 -7.72 -2.93
N ALA A 382 16.39 -8.89 -3.57
CA ALA A 382 17.62 -9.33 -4.21
C ALA A 382 18.15 -8.35 -5.27
N THR A 383 17.26 -7.52 -5.85
CA THR A 383 17.64 -6.48 -6.82
C THR A 383 18.25 -5.22 -6.17
N GLY A 384 18.12 -5.07 -4.85
CA GLY A 384 18.48 -3.84 -4.12
C GLY A 384 17.58 -2.64 -4.39
N GLN A 385 16.44 -2.83 -5.06
CA GLN A 385 15.51 -1.76 -5.48
C GLN A 385 14.09 -1.94 -4.93
N ALA A 386 13.90 -2.81 -3.94
CA ALA A 386 12.59 -3.07 -3.36
C ALA A 386 12.09 -1.90 -2.50
N HIS A 387 10.81 -1.60 -2.64
CA HIS A 387 9.96 -1.13 -1.56
C HIS A 387 9.31 -2.35 -0.87
N SER A 388 8.00 -2.35 -0.69
CA SER A 388 7.24 -3.38 0.00
C SER A 388 6.01 -3.84 -0.80
N ILE A 389 5.30 -4.81 -0.24
CA ILE A 389 3.99 -5.29 -0.65
C ILE A 389 2.95 -4.82 0.38
N SER A 390 1.85 -4.22 -0.08
CA SER A 390 0.64 -4.02 0.75
C SER A 390 0.00 -5.37 1.11
N PHE A 391 0.59 -6.08 2.06
CA PHE A 391 0.25 -7.47 2.33
C PHE A 391 -1.05 -7.60 3.14
N ASN A 392 -2.14 -7.94 2.45
CA ASN A 392 -3.41 -8.24 3.11
C ASN A 392 -3.33 -9.50 3.96
N ILE A 393 -3.96 -9.47 5.12
CA ILE A 393 -4.20 -10.62 5.98
C ILE A 393 -5.65 -11.03 5.78
N TRP A 394 -5.95 -12.31 5.53
CA TRP A 394 -7.34 -12.73 5.33
C TRP A 394 -8.07 -12.87 6.68
N ASP A 395 -9.38 -12.66 6.69
CA ASP A 395 -10.24 -12.80 7.87
C ASP A 395 -10.22 -14.22 8.47
N THR A 396 -9.88 -15.21 7.65
CA THR A 396 -9.69 -16.61 8.06
C THR A 396 -8.41 -16.85 8.84
N GLN A 397 -7.41 -15.95 8.75
CA GLN A 397 -6.15 -16.08 9.47
C GLN A 397 -6.29 -15.62 10.92
N VAL A 398 -5.87 -16.49 11.84
CA VAL A 398 -5.74 -16.15 13.26
C VAL A 398 -4.44 -15.38 13.47
N ILE A 399 -4.51 -14.30 14.24
CA ILE A 399 -3.37 -13.50 14.65
C ILE A 399 -3.00 -13.89 16.07
N ASP A 400 -2.05 -14.82 16.16
CA ASP A 400 -1.42 -15.28 17.38
C ASP A 400 0.10 -15.00 17.34
N GLN A 401 0.79 -15.43 18.38
CA GLN A 401 2.23 -15.24 18.49
C GLN A 401 2.99 -15.98 17.38
N ASP A 402 2.54 -17.17 16.99
CA ASP A 402 3.13 -17.97 15.91
C ASP A 402 3.02 -17.25 14.56
N PHE A 403 1.86 -16.62 14.28
CA PHE A 403 1.69 -15.78 13.11
C PHE A 403 2.67 -14.60 13.09
N LEU A 404 2.78 -13.88 14.21
CA LEU A 404 3.69 -12.72 14.31
C LEU A 404 5.15 -13.15 14.19
N GLU A 405 5.55 -14.27 14.79
CA GLU A 405 6.89 -14.83 14.67
C GLU A 405 7.19 -15.22 13.21
N LYS A 406 6.26 -15.91 12.56
CA LYS A 406 6.36 -16.28 11.15
C LYS A 406 6.49 -15.05 10.25
N TRP A 407 5.67 -14.02 10.46
CA TRP A 407 5.73 -12.78 9.69
C TRP A 407 7.03 -12.01 9.94
N MET A 408 7.49 -11.90 11.19
CA MET A 408 8.77 -11.24 11.52
C MET A 408 9.96 -11.90 10.83
N ARG A 409 9.97 -13.24 10.75
CA ARG A 409 11.01 -14.02 10.04
C ARG A 409 10.87 -14.01 8.52
N SER A 410 9.72 -13.60 7.98
CA SER A 410 9.50 -13.51 6.53
C SER A 410 10.15 -12.27 5.92
N ALA A 411 10.32 -12.27 4.60
CA ALA A 411 10.79 -11.13 3.83
C ALA A 411 9.81 -9.95 3.84
N LEU A 412 8.52 -10.17 4.13
CA LEU A 412 7.50 -9.13 4.12
C LEU A 412 7.83 -8.01 5.11
N TRP A 413 7.75 -6.74 4.68
CA TRP A 413 8.00 -5.61 5.56
C TRP A 413 6.74 -5.12 6.27
N THR A 414 5.58 -5.32 5.68
CA THR A 414 4.36 -4.65 6.12
C THR A 414 3.19 -5.60 6.17
N THR A 415 2.19 -5.25 6.97
CA THR A 415 0.84 -5.80 6.87
C THR A 415 -0.11 -4.70 6.42
N TYR A 416 -1.27 -5.10 5.92
CA TYR A 416 -2.29 -4.21 5.41
C TYR A 416 -3.69 -4.66 5.87
N TYR A 417 -4.71 -4.57 5.03
CA TYR A 417 -6.08 -4.86 5.46
C TYR A 417 -6.30 -6.31 5.89
N ARG A 418 -7.25 -6.44 6.81
CA ARG A 418 -8.05 -7.64 7.03
C ARG A 418 -9.06 -7.81 5.90
N LEU A 419 -8.78 -8.69 4.95
CA LEU A 419 -9.65 -8.90 3.81
C LEU A 419 -10.68 -10.01 4.10
N PRO A 420 -12.00 -9.74 3.98
CA PRO A 420 -13.01 -10.77 4.14
C PRO A 420 -13.05 -11.68 2.91
N VAL A 421 -12.54 -12.90 3.02
CA VAL A 421 -12.49 -13.86 1.88
C VAL A 421 -13.58 -14.94 1.97
N ARG A 422 -14.31 -15.02 3.08
CA ARG A 422 -15.43 -15.98 3.26
C ARG A 422 -16.74 -15.56 2.60
N GLN A 423 -16.92 -14.27 2.29
CA GLN A 423 -18.15 -13.76 1.65
C GLN A 423 -17.95 -13.62 0.14
N GLN A 424 -18.59 -14.50 -0.62
CA GLN A 424 -18.30 -14.75 -2.04
C GLN A 424 -18.94 -13.80 -3.08
N ALA A 425 -19.61 -12.70 -2.70
CA ALA A 425 -20.39 -11.95 -3.71
C ALA A 425 -20.43 -10.42 -3.61
N ALA A 426 -19.84 -9.77 -2.61
CA ALA A 426 -19.85 -8.31 -2.54
C ALA A 426 -18.64 -7.74 -1.81
N LEU A 427 -17.80 -6.99 -2.52
CA LEU A 427 -16.68 -6.26 -1.94
C LEU A 427 -17.13 -4.84 -1.58
N ASP A 428 -18.05 -4.74 -0.62
CA ASP A 428 -18.51 -3.46 -0.12
C ASP A 428 -17.46 -2.85 0.83
N LYS A 429 -16.69 -1.89 0.30
CA LYS A 429 -15.73 -1.10 1.09
C LYS A 429 -16.44 -0.27 2.17
N THR A 430 -17.76 -0.05 2.05
CA THR A 430 -18.54 0.57 3.11
C THR A 430 -18.89 -0.40 4.23
N ILE A 431 -19.02 -1.71 4.01
CA ILE A 431 -19.25 -2.69 5.11
C ILE A 431 -18.04 -2.80 6.04
N ILE A 432 -16.81 -2.69 5.50
CA ILE A 432 -15.58 -2.57 6.30
C ILE A 432 -15.57 -1.24 7.09
N GLN A 433 -16.37 -0.25 6.68
CA GLN A 433 -16.55 1.05 7.35
C GLN A 433 -17.82 1.12 8.21
N GLN A 434 -18.85 0.28 8.02
CA GLN A 434 -20.24 0.52 8.46
C GLN A 434 -20.61 0.07 9.87
N LYS A 435 -19.65 -0.10 10.78
CA LYS A 435 -19.94 0.21 12.20
C LYS A 435 -19.77 1.71 12.47
N GLN A 436 -20.07 2.54 11.48
CA GLN A 436 -19.93 4.00 11.53
C GLN A 436 -21.31 4.63 11.63
N VAL A 437 -21.47 5.45 12.66
CA VAL A 437 -22.61 6.31 12.93
C VAL A 437 -22.97 7.10 11.66
N THR A 438 -24.15 6.82 11.12
CA THR A 438 -24.80 7.67 10.13
C THR A 438 -25.36 8.89 10.85
N CYS A 439 -24.76 10.06 10.66
CA CYS A 439 -25.40 11.33 10.97
C CYS A 439 -26.42 11.61 9.87
N ASP A 440 -27.70 11.39 10.18
CA ASP A 440 -28.82 11.70 9.30
C ASP A 440 -29.13 13.20 9.39
N LEU A 441 -28.73 13.95 8.37
CA LEU A 441 -28.97 15.40 8.26
C LEU A 441 -30.39 15.73 7.79
N SER A 442 -31.30 14.75 7.69
CA SER A 442 -32.72 15.00 7.42
C SER A 442 -33.57 15.24 8.67
N ALA A 443 -32.99 15.07 9.86
CA ALA A 443 -33.64 15.45 11.11
C ALA A 443 -33.37 16.92 11.42
N ASP A 444 -34.43 17.73 11.48
CA ASP A 444 -34.40 19.19 11.73
C ASP A 444 -33.83 19.59 13.11
N GLU A 445 -33.35 18.66 13.94
CA GLU A 445 -32.65 18.97 15.20
C GLU A 445 -31.48 18.00 15.44
N CYS A 446 -30.24 18.52 15.37
CA CYS A 446 -29.04 17.82 15.82
C CYS A 446 -28.67 18.28 17.24
N VAL A 447 -28.87 17.41 18.23
CA VAL A 447 -28.55 17.69 19.65
C VAL A 447 -27.03 17.73 19.94
N ALA A 448 -26.18 17.41 18.95
CA ALA A 448 -24.71 17.47 19.11
C ALA A 448 -24.10 18.84 18.80
N CYS A 449 -24.92 19.82 18.36
CA CYS A 449 -24.50 21.19 18.11
C CYS A 449 -25.26 22.22 18.98
N ALA A 450 -25.97 21.74 20.01
CA ALA A 450 -26.63 22.56 21.01
C ALA A 450 -26.07 22.25 22.40
N GLU A 451 -24.83 22.69 22.63
CA GLU A 451 -24.30 23.27 23.88
C GLU A 451 -22.86 23.75 23.69
#